data_AF-A0A182YRQ7-F1
#
_entry.id   AF-A0A182YRQ7-F1
#
_cell.length_a   1.000
_cell.length_b   1.000
_cell.length_c   1.000
_cell.angle_alpha   90.00
_cell.angle_beta   90.00
_cell.angle_gamma   90.00
#
_symmetry.space_group_name_H-M   'P 1'
#
loop_
_entity.id
_entity.type
_entity.pdbx_description
1 polymer ?
#
loop_
_entity_poly.entity_id
_entity_poly.type
_entity_poly.pdbx_seq_one_letter_code
_entity_poly.pdbx_strand_id
1 'polypeptide(L)' 'MFMPETEGALPILVSGTYCPPDIRAFLVHATDCRRFSYCLHGIKYPQICPFLQTFNMIVGHCVPWDETFCFPGSV' A
#
# COMPACT_ATOMS: atom_id res chain seq x y z
N MET A 1 17.45 4.10 23.49
CA MET A 1 17.32 3.11 22.41
C MET A 1 16.85 3.82 21.17
N PHE A 2 17.81 4.19 20.32
CA PHE A 2 17.55 4.61 18.94
C PHE A 2 17.18 3.36 18.15
N MET A 3 16.01 3.34 17.52
CA MET A 3 15.87 2.60 16.28
C MET A 3 15.80 3.69 15.21
N PRO A 4 16.90 3.96 14.49
CA PRO A 4 16.85 4.86 13.36
C PRO A 4 15.87 4.25 12.37
N GLU A 5 15.11 5.13 11.75
CA GLU A 5 14.08 4.88 10.77
C GLU A 5 14.41 3.67 9.91
N THR A 6 13.61 2.60 10.06
CA THR A 6 13.42 1.67 8.97
C THR A 6 12.86 2.48 7.80
N GLU A 7 13.76 3.05 7.01
CA GLU A 7 13.61 3.37 5.60
C GLU A 7 13.37 2.05 4.84
N GLY A 8 12.36 1.30 5.28
CA GLY A 8 11.96 0.04 4.72
C GLY A 8 10.74 0.33 3.90
N ALA A 9 10.93 0.52 2.59
CA ALA A 9 9.86 0.38 1.63
C ALA A 9 9.20 -0.99 1.88
N LEU A 10 8.06 -0.98 2.55
CA LEU A 10 7.34 -2.19 2.91
C LEU A 10 6.97 -2.91 1.60
N PRO A 11 7.15 -4.23 1.53
CA PRO A 11 6.87 -4.98 0.33
C PRO A 11 5.41 -4.82 -0.08
N ILE A 12 5.22 -4.70 -1.38
CA ILE A 12 3.96 -4.35 -2.00
C ILE A 12 3.40 -5.55 -2.74
N LEU A 13 2.20 -5.93 -2.33
CA LEU A 13 1.48 -7.07 -2.84
C LEU A 13 0.32 -6.50 -3.67
N VAL A 14 0.28 -6.82 -4.97
CA VAL A 14 -0.78 -6.37 -5.88
C VAL A 14 -1.84 -7.46 -6.09
N SER A 15 -1.47 -8.71 -5.76
CA SER A 15 -2.27 -9.91 -5.93
C SER A 15 -2.05 -10.93 -4.80
N GLY A 16 -1.59 -10.45 -3.63
CA GLY A 16 -1.35 -11.27 -2.45
C GLY A 16 -2.64 -11.46 -1.65
N THR A 17 -3.38 -12.53 -1.87
CA THR A 17 -4.60 -12.83 -1.10
C THR A 17 -4.33 -13.09 0.39
N TYR A 18 -3.06 -13.25 0.78
CA TYR A 18 -2.62 -13.63 2.11
C TYR A 18 -1.60 -12.62 2.68
N CYS A 19 -1.86 -12.16 3.91
CA CYS A 19 -0.91 -11.35 4.66
C CYS A 19 0.07 -12.27 5.40
N PRO A 20 1.39 -12.14 5.18
CA PRO A 20 2.38 -12.91 5.94
C PRO A 20 2.39 -12.48 7.42
N PRO A 21 2.49 -13.43 8.38
CA PRO A 21 2.55 -13.13 9.81
C PRO A 21 3.91 -12.63 10.28
N ASP A 22 4.96 -12.88 9.51
CA ASP A 22 6.34 -12.60 9.88
C ASP A 22 6.79 -11.18 9.50
N ILE A 23 6.12 -10.57 8.51
CA ILE A 23 6.48 -9.26 7.96
C ILE A 23 5.29 -8.31 7.88
N ARG A 24 5.59 -7.04 7.66
CA ARG A 24 4.60 -6.00 7.35
C ARG A 24 4.63 -5.74 5.84
N ALA A 25 3.47 -5.55 5.23
CA ALA A 25 3.35 -5.36 3.79
C ALA A 25 2.17 -4.46 3.45
N PHE A 26 2.21 -3.79 2.29
CA PHE A 26 1.05 -3.09 1.74
C PHE A 26 0.43 -3.92 0.64
N LEU A 27 -0.85 -4.23 0.77
CA LEU A 27 -1.63 -4.90 -0.24
C LEU A 27 -2.44 -3.86 -1.00
N VAL A 28 -1.98 -3.46 -2.17
CA VAL A 28 -2.73 -2.54 -3.03
C VAL A 28 -3.73 -3.33 -3.89
N HIS A 29 -4.92 -2.78 -4.08
CA HIS A 29 -5.88 -3.40 -4.97
C HIS A 29 -5.44 -3.18 -6.42
N ALA A 30 -5.41 -4.23 -7.23
CA ALA A 30 -5.09 -4.11 -8.65
C ALA A 30 -5.98 -3.03 -9.28
N THR A 31 -7.29 -3.18 -9.28
CA THR A 31 -8.23 -2.27 -9.97
C THR A 31 -8.48 -0.91 -9.31
N ASP A 32 -8.13 -0.75 -8.03
CA ASP A 32 -8.49 0.44 -7.23
C ASP A 32 -7.26 0.97 -6.47
N CYS A 33 -6.48 1.88 -7.06
CA CYS A 33 -5.28 2.39 -6.37
C CYS A 33 -5.56 3.29 -5.16
N ARG A 34 -6.83 3.67 -4.94
CA ARG A 34 -7.25 4.31 -3.67
C ARG A 34 -7.41 3.32 -2.54
N ARG A 35 -7.62 2.03 -2.87
CA ARG A 35 -7.86 0.95 -1.91
C ARG A 35 -6.58 0.20 -1.70
N PHE A 36 -6.11 0.23 -0.46
CA PHE A 36 -5.00 -0.57 -0.02
C PHE A 36 -5.36 -1.27 1.28
N SER A 37 -4.59 -2.27 1.66
CA SER A 37 -4.73 -2.93 2.95
C SER A 37 -3.36 -3.06 3.57
N TYR A 38 -3.23 -2.58 4.79
CA TYR A 38 -2.01 -2.73 5.54
C TYR A 38 -1.99 -4.10 6.20
N CYS A 39 -1.05 -4.95 5.79
CA CYS A 39 -0.82 -6.24 6.41
C CYS A 39 0.13 -6.05 7.60
N LEU A 40 -0.33 -6.41 8.80
CA LEU A 40 0.44 -6.34 10.03
C LEU A 40 0.32 -7.68 10.78
N HIS A 41 1.42 -8.43 10.88
CA HIS A 41 1.46 -9.74 11.55
C HIS A 41 0.32 -10.68 11.13
N GLY A 42 0.05 -10.76 9.82
CA GLY A 42 -0.99 -11.64 9.27
C GLY A 42 -2.41 -11.06 9.35
N ILE A 43 -2.59 -9.87 9.93
CA ILE A 43 -3.86 -9.17 10.00
C ILE A 43 -3.93 -8.13 8.87
N LYS A 44 -5.02 -8.16 8.12
CA LYS A 44 -5.30 -7.21 7.03
C LYS A 44 -6.11 -6.03 7.54
N TYR A 45 -5.56 -4.83 7.42
CA TYR A 45 -6.24 -3.58 7.76
C TYR A 45 -6.60 -2.82 6.47
N PRO A 46 -7.84 -2.96 5.96
CA PRO A 46 -8.27 -2.24 4.77
C PRO A 46 -8.32 -0.74 5.05
N GLN A 47 -7.73 0.04 4.16
CA GLN A 47 -7.66 1.50 4.20
C GLN A 47 -7.97 2.07 2.83
N ILE A 48 -8.60 3.25 2.81
CA ILE A 48 -8.97 3.94 1.58
C ILE A 48 -8.43 5.36 1.64
N CYS A 49 -7.69 5.74 0.60
CA CYS A 49 -7.25 7.10 0.42
C CYS A 49 -8.45 8.02 0.08
N PRO A 50 -8.54 9.20 0.71
CA PRO A 50 -9.59 10.18 0.42
C PRO A 50 -9.36 10.90 -0.92
N PHE A 51 -10.42 11.49 -1.49
CA PHE A 51 -10.45 12.42 -2.64
C PHE A 51 -9.27 12.42 -3.63
N LEU A 52 -9.41 11.74 -4.79
CA LEU A 52 -8.43 11.76 -5.89
C LEU A 52 -6.97 11.51 -5.43
N GLN A 53 -6.77 10.86 -4.29
CA GLN A 53 -5.46 10.41 -3.84
C GLN A 53 -5.32 8.92 -4.08
N THR A 54 -4.09 8.51 -4.38
CA THR A 54 -3.71 7.12 -4.51
C THR A 54 -2.67 6.79 -3.46
N PHE A 55 -2.62 5.52 -3.05
CA PHE A 55 -1.61 5.08 -2.11
C PHE A 55 -0.26 4.99 -2.79
N ASN A 56 0.69 5.86 -2.41
CA ASN A 56 2.05 5.76 -2.90
C ASN A 56 2.85 4.82 -2.02
N MET A 57 3.29 3.73 -2.63
CA MET A 57 4.06 2.66 -2.01
C MET A 57 5.47 3.11 -1.63
N ILE A 58 6.04 4.05 -2.38
CA ILE A 58 7.38 4.60 -2.18
C ILE A 58 7.36 5.53 -0.96
N VAL A 59 6.27 6.27 -0.78
CA VAL A 59 6.10 7.26 0.30
C VAL A 59 5.41 6.65 1.53
N GLY A 60 4.67 5.55 1.37
CA GLY A 60 3.87 4.93 2.44
C GLY A 60 2.60 5.70 2.82
N HIS A 61 2.18 6.66 2.00
CA HIS A 61 1.04 7.54 2.27
C HIS A 61 0.21 7.81 1.02
N CYS A 62 -1.02 8.28 1.24
CA CYS A 62 -1.89 8.77 0.18
C CYS A 62 -1.33 10.06 -0.39
N VAL A 63 -1.03 10.05 -1.69
CA VAL A 63 -0.56 11.22 -2.45
C VAL A 63 -1.57 11.54 -3.55
N PRO A 64 -1.64 12.77 -4.05
CA PRO A 64 -2.53 13.12 -5.15
C PRO A 64 -2.27 12.29 -6.41
N TRP A 65 -3.35 11.90 -7.12
CA TRP A 65 -3.29 11.14 -8.38
C TRP A 65 -2.38 11.82 -9.40
N ASP A 66 -2.36 13.15 -9.45
CA ASP A 66 -1.60 13.94 -10.43
C ASP A 66 -0.10 13.56 -10.50
N GLU A 67 0.47 13.07 -9.39
CA GLU A 67 1.86 12.63 -9.29
C GLU A 67 2.04 11.10 -9.33
N THR A 68 0.94 10.33 -9.35
CA THR A 68 0.94 8.86 -9.22
C THR A 68 0.17 8.18 -10.35
N PHE A 69 0.92 7.54 -11.25
CA PHE A 69 0.34 6.69 -12.29
C PHE A 69 -0.26 5.40 -11.71
N CYS A 70 -1.55 5.44 -11.38
CA CYS A 70 -2.36 4.25 -11.18
C CYS A 70 -2.83 3.70 -12.54
N PHE A 71 -2.25 2.61 -13.03
CA PHE A 71 -2.80 1.86 -14.18
C PHE A 71 -2.96 0.37 -13.88
N PRO A 72 -4.19 -0.06 -13.57
CA PRO A 72 -4.59 -1.45 -13.66
C PRO A 72 -5.56 -1.64 -14.82
N GLY A 73 -4.99 -1.84 -16.01
CA GLY A 73 -5.77 -1.98 -17.24
C GLY A 73 -6.35 -0.66 -17.70
N SER A 74 -5.57 0.09 -18.50
CA SER A 74 -6.17 0.99 -19.48
C SER A 74 -7.10 0.16 -20.37
N VAL A 75 -8.40 0.37 -20.17
CA VAL A 75 -9.59 -0.02 -20.98
C VAL A 75 -9.47 -1.18 -21.96
#